data_AF-A0A0F3KQE1-F1
#
_entry.id   AF-A0A0F3KQE1-F1
#
_cell.length_a   1.000
_cell.length_b   1.000
_cell.length_c   1.000
_cell.angle_alpha   90.00
_cell.angle_beta   90.00
_cell.angle_gamma   90.00
#
_symmetry.space_group_name_H-M   'P 1'
#
loop_
_entity.id
_entity.type
_entity.pdbx_description
1 polymer ?
#
loop_
_entity_poly.entity_id
_entity_poly.type
_entity_poly.pdbx_seq_one_letter_code
_entity_poly.pdbx_strand_id
1 'polypeptide(L)' 'MATGTVKWFNDSKGFGFITPDEGGDDVFAHFSQINAKGFRTLAENQRVSFDIVDGPKGKQASNIQPL' A
#
# COMPACT_ATOMS: atom_id res chain seq x y z
N MET A 1 -12.76 -1.52 -0.68
CA MET A 1 -11.87 -0.41 -1.04
C MET A 1 -11.77 0.56 0.12
N ALA A 2 -10.63 0.54 0.80
CA ALA A 2 -10.20 1.52 1.78
C ALA A 2 -9.28 2.56 1.11
N THR A 3 -9.08 3.69 1.77
CA THR A 3 -8.10 4.71 1.39
C THR A 3 -7.10 4.91 2.50
N GLY A 4 -5.93 5.45 2.15
CA GLY A 4 -4.86 5.68 3.11
C GLY A 4 -3.74 6.52 2.57
N THR A 5 -2.73 6.71 3.40
CA THR A 5 -1.52 7.46 3.08
C THR A 5 -0.31 6.55 3.21
N VAL A 6 0.54 6.54 2.19
CA VAL A 6 1.78 5.75 2.19
C VAL A 6 2.70 6.31 3.27
N LYS A 7 2.92 5.52 4.32
CA LYS A 7 3.76 5.90 5.45
C LYS A 7 5.22 5.90 5.09
N TRP A 8 5.64 4.90 4.30
CA TRP A 8 6.93 4.81 3.65
C TRP A 8 6.89 3.67 2.62
N PHE A 9 7.76 3.75 1.61
CA PHE A 9 7.97 2.67 0.66
C PHE A 9 9.45 2.62 0.28
N ASN A 10 9.98 1.41 0.14
CA ASN A 10 11.35 1.19 -0.30
C ASN A 10 11.34 0.61 -1.70
N ASP A 11 11.62 1.45 -2.68
CA ASP A 11 11.63 1.13 -4.11
C ASP A 11 12.63 0.02 -4.46
N SER A 12 13.77 -0.02 -3.77
CA SER A 12 14.80 -1.04 -4.00
C SER A 12 14.37 -2.42 -3.50
N LYS A 13 13.59 -2.48 -2.41
CA LYS A 13 13.08 -3.73 -1.84
C LYS A 13 11.67 -4.09 -2.31
N GLY A 14 10.94 -3.15 -2.91
CA GLY A 14 9.59 -3.34 -3.44
C GLY A 14 8.50 -3.49 -2.37
N PHE A 15 8.69 -2.92 -1.18
CA PHE A 15 7.66 -2.97 -0.14
C PHE A 15 7.67 -1.74 0.77
N GLY A 16 6.56 -1.54 1.47
CA GLY A 16 6.34 -0.46 2.40
C GLY A 16 5.10 -0.68 3.26
N PHE A 17 4.60 0.40 3.83
CA PHE A 17 3.38 0.40 4.64
C PHE A 17 2.49 1.59 4.30
N ILE A 18 1.18 1.37 4.42
CA ILE A 18 0.15 2.38 4.23
C ILE A 18 -0.61 2.52 5.54
N THR A 19 -0.78 3.74 6.02
CA THR A 19 -1.65 4.05 7.15
C THR A 19 -3.07 4.27 6.63
N PRO A 20 -4.06 3.44 7.00
CA PRO A 20 -5.44 3.60 6.55
C PRO A 20 -6.11 4.84 7.14
N ASP A 21 -6.98 5.51 6.36
CA ASP A 21 -7.72 6.69 6.81
C ASP A 21 -8.75 6.34 7.90
N GLU A 22 -9.30 5.13 7.87
CA GLU A 22 -10.26 4.63 8.87
C GLU A 22 -9.59 4.29 10.22
N GLY A 23 -8.27 4.48 10.32
CA GLY A 23 -7.47 4.10 11.49
C GLY A 23 -7.18 2.59 11.56
N GLY A 24 -6.58 2.17 12.66
CA GLY A 24 -6.11 0.79 12.85
C GLY A 24 -4.63 0.60 12.54
N ASP A 25 -4.23 -0.66 12.37
CA ASP A 25 -2.84 -1.03 12.14
C ASP A 25 -2.35 -0.62 10.73
N ASP A 26 -1.06 -0.32 10.63
CA ASP A 26 -0.42 -0.09 9.33
C ASP A 26 -0.55 -1.33 8.45
N VAL A 27 -0.95 -1.10 7.21
CA VAL A 27 -1.22 -2.16 6.24
C VAL A 27 0.02 -2.37 5.37
N PHE A 28 0.47 -3.62 5.26
CA PHE A 28 1.63 -3.98 4.46
C PHE A 28 1.37 -3.76 2.97
N ALA A 29 2.26 -3.05 2.27
CA ALA A 29 2.16 -2.79 0.84
C ALA A 29 3.31 -3.46 0.07
N HIS A 30 2.99 -4.32 -0.89
CA HIS A 30 3.97 -4.98 -1.74
C HIS A 30 3.83 -4.51 -3.19
N PHE A 31 4.95 -4.33 -3.91
CA PHE A 31 4.94 -3.81 -5.27
C PHE A 31 4.09 -4.64 -6.25
N SER A 32 3.97 -5.95 -6.00
CA SER A 32 3.17 -6.84 -6.84
C SER A 32 1.67 -6.49 -6.83
N GLN A 33 1.21 -5.82 -5.77
CA GLN A 33 -0.17 -5.42 -5.56
C GLN A 33 -0.48 -4.03 -6.12
N ILE A 34 0.54 -3.28 -6.56
CA ILE A 34 0.37 -1.95 -7.13
C ILE A 34 -0.10 -2.06 -8.58
N ASN A 35 -1.27 -1.51 -8.84
CA ASN A 35 -1.89 -1.45 -10.15
C ASN A 35 -1.48 -0.16 -10.87
N ALA A 36 -0.21 -0.11 -11.29
CA ALA A 36 0.35 1.00 -12.05
C ALA A 36 0.95 0.50 -13.37
N LYS A 37 0.86 1.34 -14.42
CA LYS A 37 1.55 1.09 -15.69
C LYS A 37 3.01 1.51 -15.55
N GLY A 38 3.95 0.58 -15.74
CA GLY A 38 5.38 0.84 -15.62
C GLY A 38 5.94 0.46 -14.24
N PHE A 39 6.76 1.33 -13.64
CA PHE A 39 7.42 1.06 -12.37
C PHE A 39 6.43 1.07 -11.21
N ARG A 40 6.29 -0.07 -10.54
CA ARG A 40 5.34 -0.29 -9.44
C ARG A 40 5.94 0.19 -8.12
N THR A 41 5.85 1.49 -7.88
CA THR A 41 6.33 2.12 -6.65
C THR A 41 5.27 3.04 -6.03
N LEU A 42 5.49 3.43 -4.77
CA LEU A 42 4.70 4.39 -4.02
C LEU A 42 5.64 5.44 -3.42
N ALA A 43 5.23 6.70 -3.39
CA ALA A 43 5.96 7.76 -2.71
C ALA A 43 5.46 7.93 -1.27
N GLU A 44 6.35 8.32 -0.36
CA GLU A 44 5.95 8.70 1.00
C GLU A 44 4.93 9.85 0.97
N ASN A 45 3.95 9.82 1.87
CA ASN A 45 2.81 10.75 1.92
C ASN A 45 1.87 10.70 0.71
N GLN A 46 2.04 9.76 -0.22
CA GLN A 46 1.13 9.58 -1.34
C GLN A 46 -0.22 9.01 -0.88
N ARG A 47 -1.30 9.56 -1.44
CA ARG A 47 -2.66 9.05 -1.25
C ARG A 47 -2.92 7.85 -2.16
N VAL A 48 -3.51 6.80 -1.61
CA VAL A 48 -3.78 5.55 -2.33
C VAL A 48 -5.14 4.98 -1.93
N SER A 49 -5.77 4.28 -2.87
CA SER A 49 -6.88 3.36 -2.60
C SER A 49 -6.38 1.91 -2.71
N PHE A 50 -6.95 1.02 -1.89
CA PHE A 50 -6.56 -0.38 -1.84
C PHE A 50 -7.65 -1.23 -1.17
N ASP A 51 -7.57 -2.54 -1.32
CA ASP A 51 -8.37 -3.49 -0.57
C ASP A 51 -7.52 -4.13 0.53
N ILE A 52 -8.04 -4.15 1.76
CA ILE A 52 -7.37 -4.79 2.90
C ILE A 52 -7.70 -6.28 2.86
N VAL A 53 -6.66 -7.12 2.81
CA VAL A 53 -6.79 -8.57 2.86
C VAL A 53 -5.88 -9.15 3.93
N ASP A 54 -6.26 -10.29 4.49
CA ASP A 54 -5.43 -11.00 5.46
C ASP A 54 -4.30 -11.74 4.75
N GLY A 55 -3.07 -11.54 5.21
CA GLY A 55 -1.86 -12.15 4.69
C GLY A 55 -1.08 -12.92 5.74
N PRO A 56 -0.03 -13.65 5.32
CA PRO A 56 0.82 -14.41 6.24
C PRO A 56 1.61 -13.52 7.22
N LYS A 57 1.65 -12.20 6.97
CA LYS A 57 2.32 -11.19 7.82
C LYS A 57 1.33 -10.21 8.47
N GLY A 58 0.04 -10.56 8.54
CA GLY A 58 -1.03 -9.67 8.97
C GLY A 58 -1.73 -8.98 7.80
N LYS A 59 -2.40 -7.86 8.07
CA LYS A 59 -3.15 -7.10 7.07
C LYS A 59 -2.23 -6.59 5.96
N GLN A 60 -2.56 -6.87 4.71
CA GLN A 60 -1.85 -6.39 3.54
C GLN A 60 -2.80 -5.69 2.56
N ALA A 61 -2.25 -4.77 1.77
CA ALA A 61 -2.97 -4.01 0.77
C ALA A 61 -2.89 -4.74 -0.58
N SER A 62 -4.04 -4.96 -1.19
CA SER A 62 -4.20 -5.52 -2.54
C SER A 62 -4.83 -4.48 -3.47
N ASN A 63 -4.63 -4.65 -4.79
CA ASN A 63 -5.15 -3.74 -5.83
C ASN A 63 -4.87 -2.25 -5.51
N ILE A 64 -3.64 -1.94 -5.11
CA ILE A 64 -3.23 -0.59 -4.68
C ILE A 64 -3.23 0.32 -5.90
N GLN A 65 -3.92 1.45 -5.81
CA GLN A 65 -3.98 2.47 -6.84
C GLN A 65 -3.62 3.84 -6.25
N PRO A 66 -2.63 4.55 -6.83
CA PRO A 66 -2.46 5.98 -6.60
C PRO A 66 -3.75 6.76 -6.84
N LEU A 67 -4.12 7.63 -5.89
CA LEU A 67 -5.22 8.59 -6.05
C LEU A 67 -4.74 9.88 -6.71
#